data_AF-A0A3M2WS59-F1
#
_entry.id   AF-A0A3M2WS59-F1
#
_cell.length_a   1.000
_cell.length_b   1.000
_cell.length_c   1.000
_cell.angle_alpha   90.00
_cell.angle_beta   90.00
_cell.angle_gamma   90.00
#
_symmetry.space_group_name_H-M   'P 1'
#
loop_
_entity.id
_entity.type
_entity.pdbx_description
1 polymer ?
#
loop_
_entity_poly.entity_id
_entity_poly.type
_entity_poly.pdbx_seq_one_letter_code
_entity_poly.pdbx_strand_id
1 'polypeptide(L)' 'KLPLSLVEKIVSDPEIDFTITPQRTFIYAEKLHELGVLKNKAASWKDYFFEEAQGTEGS' A
#
# COMPACT_ATOMS: atom_id res chain seq x y z
N LYS A 1 -16.83 -16.53 1.66
CA LYS A 1 -16.47 -16.06 0.30
C LYS A 1 -17.09 -14.69 0.10
N LEU A 2 -16.42 -13.75 -0.58
CA LEU A 2 -17.01 -12.44 -0.88
C LEU A 2 -18.14 -12.60 -1.92
N PRO A 3 -19.24 -11.80 -1.84
CA PRO A 3 -20.28 -11.79 -2.87
C PRO A 3 -19.73 -11.34 -4.23
N LEU A 4 -20.14 -11.99 -5.32
CA LEU A 4 -19.67 -11.66 -6.67
C LEU A 4 -19.95 -10.20 -7.03
N SER A 5 -21.17 -9.73 -6.77
CA SER A 5 -21.59 -8.35 -7.08
C SER A 5 -20.76 -7.28 -6.35
N LEU A 6 -20.27 -7.59 -5.15
CA LEU A 6 -19.38 -6.69 -4.43
C LEU A 6 -18.01 -6.62 -5.11
N VAL A 7 -17.46 -7.77 -5.49
CA VAL A 7 -16.16 -7.83 -6.17
C VAL A 7 -16.23 -7.11 -7.51
N GLU A 8 -17.26 -7.37 -8.32
CA GLU A 8 -17.50 -6.69 -9.59
C GLU A 8 -17.52 -5.17 -9.42
N LYS A 9 -18.28 -4.68 -8.43
CA LYS A 9 -18.34 -3.25 -8.14
C LYS A 9 -16.96 -2.65 -7.84
N ILE A 10 -16.16 -3.32 -7.01
CA ILE A 10 -14.82 -2.83 -6.61
C ILE A 10 -13.87 -2.84 -7.82
N VAL A 11 -13.83 -3.91 -8.59
CA VAL A 11 -12.87 -4.02 -9.72
C VAL A 11 -13.24 -3.13 -10.91
N SER A 12 -14.52 -2.76 -11.06
CA SER A 12 -14.98 -1.87 -12.12
C SER A 12 -14.97 -0.39 -11.75
N ASP A 13 -14.65 -0.05 -10.49
CA ASP A 13 -14.68 1.32 -10.02
C ASP A 13 -13.50 2.12 -10.61
N PRO A 14 -13.75 3.15 -11.45
CA PRO A 14 -12.68 3.93 -12.07
C PRO A 14 -11.89 4.80 -11.07
N GLU A 15 -12.37 4.98 -9.84
CA GLU A 15 -11.63 5.66 -8.77
C GLU A 15 -10.58 4.76 -8.11
N ILE A 16 -10.58 3.45 -8.41
CA ILE A 16 -9.64 2.49 -7.85
C ILE A 16 -8.54 2.18 -8.86
N ASP A 17 -7.30 2.54 -8.48
CA ASP A 17 -6.10 2.15 -9.21
C ASP A 17 -5.46 0.90 -8.58
N PHE A 18 -5.41 -0.20 -9.33
CA PHE A 18 -4.73 -1.43 -8.91
C PHE A 18 -3.30 -1.43 -9.42
N THR A 19 -2.38 -1.04 -8.55
CA THR A 19 -0.97 -0.87 -8.88
C THR A 19 -0.05 -1.54 -7.87
N ILE A 20 1.15 -1.90 -8.32
CA ILE A 20 2.25 -2.36 -7.47
C ILE A 20 3.10 -1.19 -6.96
N THR A 21 2.93 0.00 -7.54
CA THR A 21 3.61 1.22 -7.10
C THR A 21 2.96 1.70 -5.80
N PRO A 22 3.70 1.83 -4.69
CA PRO A 22 3.11 2.29 -3.44
C PRO A 22 2.60 3.73 -3.59
N GLN A 23 1.35 3.95 -3.17
CA GLN A 23 0.68 5.26 -3.20
C GLN A 23 0.15 5.61 -1.81
N ARG A 24 0.54 6.78 -1.28
CA ARG A 24 0.08 7.33 0.01
C ARG A 24 0.28 6.33 1.17
N THR A 25 1.41 5.64 1.17
CA THR A 25 1.62 4.50 2.09
C THR A 25 2.15 4.92 3.47
N PHE A 26 2.65 6.15 3.60
CA PHE A 26 3.26 6.68 4.82
C PHE A 26 2.31 6.68 6.04
N ILE A 27 1.01 6.92 5.83
CA ILE A 27 0.02 6.88 6.92
C ILE A 27 -0.02 5.52 7.61
N TYR A 28 0.21 4.44 6.84
CA TYR A 28 0.26 3.09 7.37
C TYR A 28 1.60 2.84 8.05
N ALA A 29 2.71 3.31 7.47
CA ALA A 29 4.03 3.19 8.07
C ALA A 29 4.10 3.84 9.48
N GLU A 30 3.49 5.01 9.65
CA GLU A 30 3.38 5.65 10.96
C GLU A 30 2.63 4.77 11.97
N LYS A 31 1.49 4.21 11.56
CA LYS A 31 0.71 3.31 12.42
C LYS A 31 1.43 1.99 12.71
N LEU A 32 2.12 1.43 11.74
CA LEU A 32 2.91 0.21 11.92
C LEU A 32 4.09 0.43 12.87
N HIS A 33 4.69 1.62 12.87
CA HIS A 33 5.73 1.99 13.83
C HIS A 33 5.14 2.21 15.24
N GLU A 34 4.00 2.90 15.36
CA GLU A 34 3.28 3.03 16.65
C GLU A 34 2.92 1.67 17.26
N LEU A 35 2.54 0.70 16.43
CA LEU A 35 2.22 -0.67 16.84
C LEU A 35 3.46 -1.55 17.07
N GLY A 36 4.68 -1.04 16.80
CA GLY A 36 5.94 -1.78 16.95
C GLY A 36 6.20 -2.85 15.88
N VAL A 37 5.42 -2.89 14.81
CA VAL A 37 5.64 -3.77 13.66
C VAL A 37 6.85 -3.30 12.85
N LEU A 38 6.89 -2.00 12.54
CA LEU A 38 8.09 -1.36 12.02
C LEU A 38 8.96 -0.93 13.21
N LYS A 39 10.19 -1.45 13.26
CA LYS A 39 11.14 -1.14 14.35
C LYS A 39 11.62 0.31 14.34
N ASN A 40 11.78 0.87 13.13
CA ASN A 40 12.26 2.22 12.91
C ASN A 40 11.19 3.02 12.19
N LYS A 41 11.15 4.33 12.44
CA LYS A 41 10.33 5.25 11.66
C LYS A 41 10.83 5.27 10.22
N ALA A 42 9.95 5.01 9.27
CA ALA A 42 10.29 5.10 7.84
C ALA A 42 10.57 6.55 7.45
N ALA A 43 11.64 6.77 6.68
CA ALA A 43 11.95 8.02 6.01
C ALA A 43 11.56 7.97 4.51
N SER A 44 11.42 6.77 3.97
CA SER A 44 10.93 6.49 2.62
C SER A 44 10.02 5.27 2.62
N TRP A 45 9.12 5.17 1.63
CA TRP A 45 8.39 3.92 1.37
C TRP A 45 9.34 2.75 1.08
N LYS A 46 10.54 3.04 0.56
CA LYS A 46 11.58 2.04 0.29
C LYS A 46 12.08 1.33 1.56
N ASP A 47 11.87 1.91 2.74
CA ASP A 47 12.31 1.34 4.01
C ASP A 47 11.43 0.17 4.48
N TYR A 48 10.25 -0.03 3.88
CA TYR A 48 9.28 -1.03 4.33
C TYR A 48 8.51 -1.74 3.20
N PHE A 49 8.92 -1.53 1.95
CA PHE A 49 8.43 -2.26 0.77
C PHE A 49 9.52 -3.17 0.19
N PHE A 50 9.10 -4.11 -0.66
CA PHE A 50 10.00 -5.03 -1.37
C PHE A 50 10.95 -4.28 -2.32
N GLU A 51 12.16 -4.81 -2.50
CA GLU A 51 13.19 -4.21 -3.35
C GLU A 51 12.75 -4.12 -4.82
N GLU A 52 12.01 -5.11 -5.31
CA GLU A 52 11.48 -5.18 -6.67
C GLU A 52 10.53 -4.01 -6.99
N ALA A 53 9.87 -3.45 -5.98
CA ALA A 53 9.01 -2.28 -6.15
C ALA A 53 9.83 -0.99 -6.33
N GLN A 54 11.10 -0.95 -5.91
CA GLN A 54 11.94 0.25 -5.92
C GLN A 54 12.27 0.79 -7.32
N GLY A 55 12.07 -0.02 -8.37
CA GLY A 55 12.15 0.42 -9.77
C GLY A 55 10.96 1.29 -10.23
N THR A 56 9.95 1.48 -9.37
CA THR A 56 8.77 2.33 -9.63
C THR A 56 8.84 3.64 -8.85
N GLU A 57 8.24 4.70 -9.39
CA GLU A 57 8.14 6.01 -8.71
C GLU A 57 6.96 6.02 -7.72
N GLY A 58 7.16 5.43 -6.55
CA GLY A 58 6.18 5.41 -5.46
C GLY A 58 6.19 6.65 -4.55
N SER A 59 5.13 6.82 -3.75
CA SER A 59 4.96 7.90 -2.75
C SER A 59 4.37 7.46 -1.39
#